data_AF-A0A957KTM5-F1
#
_entry.id   AF-A0A957KTM5-F1
#
_cell.length_a   1.000
_cell.length_b   1.000
_cell.length_c   1.000
_cell.angle_alpha   90.00
_cell.angle_beta   90.00
_cell.angle_gamma   90.00
#
_symmetry.space_group_name_H-M   'P 1'
#
loop_
_entity.id
_entity.type
_entity.pdbx_description
1 polymer ?
#
loop_
_entity_poly.entity_id
_entity_poly.type
_entity_poly.pdbx_seq_one_letter_code
_entity_poly.pdbx_strand_id
1 'polypeptide(L)' 'MDRLRIGLLGAGRMGRNHARVFSTLRYADLVGIYDPVAKASQALAQNYEVRAFDTLDEL' A
#
# COMPACT_ATOMS: atom_id res chain seq x y z
N MET A 1 -10.90 19.00 3.44
CA MET A 1 -10.92 18.21 2.19
C MET A 1 -10.57 16.80 2.57
N ASP A 2 -11.46 15.85 2.29
CA ASP A 2 -11.20 14.45 2.57
C ASP A 2 -10.15 13.90 1.60
N ARG A 3 -9.16 13.19 2.14
CA ARG A 3 -8.09 12.56 1.36
C ARG A 3 -8.57 11.20 0.86
N LEU A 4 -8.27 10.88 -0.40
CA LEU A 4 -8.65 9.60 -1.00
C LEU A 4 -7.84 8.47 -0.37
N ARG A 5 -8.51 7.50 0.25
CA ARG A 5 -7.87 6.32 0.83
C ARG A 5 -7.60 5.30 -0.28
N ILE A 6 -6.37 4.83 -0.38
CA ILE A 6 -5.92 3.90 -1.42
C ILE A 6 -5.39 2.63 -0.75
N GLY A 7 -5.95 1.49 -1.15
CA GLY A 7 -5.38 0.17 -0.89
C GLY A 7 -4.56 -0.30 -2.09
N LEU A 8 -3.39 -0.88 -1.84
CA LEU A 8 -2.53 -1.43 -2.88
C LEU A 8 -2.56 -2.96 -2.87
N LEU A 9 -3.00 -3.55 -3.98
CA LEU A 9 -2.97 -4.99 -4.21
C LEU A 9 -1.74 -5.32 -5.06
N GLY A 10 -0.80 -6.05 -4.48
CA GLY A 10 0.47 -6.42 -5.06
C GLY A 10 1.61 -5.48 -4.67
N ALA A 11 2.66 -6.04 -4.07
CA ALA A 11 3.90 -5.39 -3.64
C ALA A 11 5.10 -5.71 -4.57
N GLY A 12 4.82 -6.16 -5.80
CA GLY A 12 5.80 -6.38 -6.87
C GLY A 12 6.42 -5.09 -7.43
N ARG A 13 7.09 -5.17 -8.59
CA ARG A 13 7.79 -4.00 -9.18
C ARG A 13 6.87 -2.82 -9.46
N MET A 14 5.68 -3.07 -10.01
CA MET A 14 4.69 -2.01 -10.25
C MET A 14 4.09 -1.50 -8.95
N GLY A 15 3.75 -2.38 -8.01
CA GLY A 15 3.23 -1.99 -6.69
C GLY A 15 4.13 -0.99 -5.96
N ARG A 16 5.45 -1.26 -5.95
CA ARG A 16 6.44 -0.34 -5.37
C ARG A 16 6.47 1.03 -6.04
N ASN A 17 6.35 1.07 -7.37
CA ASN A 17 6.28 2.34 -8.11
C ASN A 17 5.01 3.11 -7.78
N HIS A 18 3.86 2.42 -7.68
CA HIS A 18 2.59 3.04 -7.29
C HIS A 18 2.63 3.55 -5.85
N ALA A 19 3.13 2.78 -4.89
CA ALA A 19 3.29 3.20 -3.50
C ALA A 19 4.11 4.50 -3.39
N ARG A 20 5.22 4.59 -4.14
CA ARG A 20 6.05 5.81 -4.21
C ARG A 20 5.31 7.00 -4.80
N VAL A 21 4.46 6.80 -5.80
CA VAL A 21 3.66 7.90 -6.37
C VAL A 21 2.57 8.31 -5.39
N PHE A 22 1.86 7.36 -4.79
CA PHE A 22 0.80 7.66 -3.83
C PHE A 22 1.32 8.41 -2.60
N SER A 23 2.52 8.10 -2.12
CA SER A 23 3.13 8.80 -0.98
C SER A 23 3.46 10.27 -1.26
N THR A 24 3.48 10.73 -2.53
CA THR A 24 3.73 12.13 -2.88
C THR A 24 2.44 12.93 -3.14
N LEU A 25 1.29 12.26 -3.26
CA LEU A 25 0.02 12.91 -3.53
C LEU A 25 -0.51 13.57 -2.26
N ARG A 26 -0.71 14.90 -2.29
CA ARG A 26 -1.26 15.64 -1.14
C ARG A 26 -2.75 15.37 -0.87
N TYR A 27 -3.44 14.74 -1.82
CA TYR A 27 -4.89 14.50 -1.78
C TYR A 27 -5.25 13.03 -1.58
N ALA A 28 -4.25 12.16 -1.34
CA ALA A 28 -4.47 10.72 -1.15
C ALA A 28 -3.58 10.16 -0.05
N ASP A 29 -4.05 9.08 0.57
CA ASP A 29 -3.32 8.32 1.58
C ASP A 29 -3.28 6.86 1.16
N LEU A 30 -2.08 6.31 1.03
CA LEU A 30 -1.91 4.87 1.00
C LEU A 30 -2.21 4.35 2.41
N VAL A 31 -3.27 3.56 2.57
CA VAL A 31 -3.70 3.08 3.90
C VAL A 31 -3.34 1.63 4.14
N GLY A 32 -3.05 0.89 3.07
CA GLY A 32 -2.89 -0.55 3.16
C GLY A 32 -2.21 -1.17 1.95
N ILE A 33 -1.54 -2.29 2.19
CA ILE A 33 -0.92 -3.11 1.15
C ILE A 33 -1.25 -4.58 1.41
N TYR A 34 -1.73 -5.27 0.39
CA TYR A 34 -1.90 -6.72 0.36
C TYR A 34 -1.03 -7.32 -0.75
N ASP A 35 -0.42 -8.48 -0.50
CA ASP A 35 0.24 -9.29 -1.53
C ASP A 35 0.14 -10.76 -1.10
N PRO A 36 -0.12 -11.71 -2.03
CA PRO A 36 -0.12 -13.15 -1.72
C PRO A 36 1.20 -13.63 -1.06
N VAL A 37 2.31 -12.94 -1.32
CA VAL A 37 3.58 -13.13 -0.64
C VAL A 37 3.67 -12.14 0.52
N ALA A 38 3.29 -12.56 1.73
CA ALA A 38 3.24 -11.71 2.93
C ALA A 38 4.54 -10.93 3.20
N LYS A 39 5.70 -11.54 2.94
CA LYS A 39 7.00 -10.87 3.08
C LYS A 39 7.14 -9.64 2.19
N ALA A 40 6.53 -9.66 0.99
CA ALA A 40 6.57 -8.55 0.04
C ALA A 40 5.68 -7.38 0.51
N SER A 41 4.45 -7.65 0.93
CA SER A 41 3.56 -6.62 1.47
C SER A 41 4.10 -6.03 2.77
N GLN A 42 4.62 -6.84 3.69
CA GLN A 42 5.24 -6.36 4.94
C GLN A 42 6.44 -5.44 4.70
N ALA A 43 7.37 -5.85 3.82
CA ALA A 43 8.54 -5.04 3.51
C ALA A 43 8.16 -3.70 2.87
N LEU A 44 7.14 -3.69 2.00
CA LEU A 44 6.68 -2.46 1.37
C LEU A 44 5.92 -1.57 2.35
N ALA A 45 5.06 -2.17 3.18
CA ALA A 45 4.27 -1.46 4.17
C ALA A 45 5.15 -0.76 5.20
N GLN A 46 6.24 -1.39 5.63
CA GLN A 46 7.25 -0.78 6.50
C GLN A 46 7.90 0.48 5.88
N ASN A 47 8.20 0.46 4.58
CA ASN A 47 8.82 1.62 3.90
C ASN A 47 7.91 2.86 3.85
N TYR A 48 6.60 2.67 3.95
CA TYR A 48 5.60 3.74 3.86
C TYR A 48 4.82 3.93 5.16
N GLU A 49 5.17 3.22 6.23
CA GLU A 49 4.50 3.26 7.54
C GLU A 49 2.98 2.99 7.44
N VAL A 50 2.59 2.06 6.57
CA VAL A 50 1.20 1.65 6.36
C VAL A 50 0.96 0.23 6.86
N ARG A 51 -0.31 -0.20 6.89
CA ARG A 51 -0.66 -1.56 7.30
C ARG A 51 -0.44 -2.56 6.16
N ALA A 52 0.24 -3.66 6.45
CA ALA A 52 0.16 -4.87 5.63
C ALA A 52 -1.07 -5.67 6.06
N PHE A 53 -1.91 -6.06 5.11
CA PHE A 53 -3.09 -6.88 5.36
C PHE A 53 -2.82 -8.33 4.98
N ASP A 54 -3.35 -9.27 5.77
CA ASP A 54 -3.14 -10.71 5.58
C ASP A 54 -4.11 -11.29 4.54
N THR A 55 -5.27 -10.66 4.37
CA THR A 55 -6.30 -11.03 3.39
C THR A 55 -6.73 -9.82 2.58
N LEU A 56 -7.27 -10.07 1.38
CA LEU A 56 -7.80 -9.00 0.54
C LEU A 56 -9.06 -8.37 1.14
N ASP A 57 -9.89 -9.15 1.81
CA ASP A 57 -11.16 -8.67 2.38
C ASP A 57 -10.95 -7.70 3.57
N GLU A 58 -9.78 -7.72 4.21
CA GLU A 58 -9.43 -6.80 5.28
C GLU A 58 -8.90 -5.44 4.79
N LEU A 59 -8.46 -5.35 3.52
CA LEU A 59 -7.87 -4.15 2.92
C LEU A 59 -8.94 -3.13 2.49
#